data_AF-A0A0A2WJX4-F1
#
_entry.id   AF-A0A0A2WJX4-F1
#
_cell.length_a   1.000
_cell.length_b   1.000
_cell.length_c   1.000
_cell.angle_alpha   90.00
_cell.angle_beta   90.00
_cell.angle_gamma   90.00
#
_symmetry.space_group_name_H-M   'P 1'
#
loop_
_entity.id
_entity.type
_entity.pdbx_description
1 polymer ?
#
loop_
_entity_poly.entity_id
_entity_poly.type
_entity_poly.pdbx_seq_one_letter_code
_entity_poly.pdbx_strand_id
1 'polypeptide(L)' 'MNQSQCPKCDKRVLHVNVEQAVATVDGDAKQRRVMTFSCIHCNAVLGVQMDERTKPRPKRAAPAA' A
#
# COMPACT_ATOMS: atom_id res chain seq x y z
N MET A 1 -7.74 10.72 -20.02
CA MET A 1 -6.54 10.36 -19.24
C MET A 1 -6.48 8.85 -19.15
N ASN A 2 -5.52 8.21 -19.84
CA ASN A 2 -5.42 6.75 -19.97
C ASN A 2 -4.86 6.13 -18.68
N GLN A 3 -5.66 6.09 -17.61
CA GLN A 3 -5.29 5.48 -16.31
C GLN A 3 -5.02 3.97 -16.39
N SER A 4 -5.21 3.35 -17.56
CA SER A 4 -5.13 1.91 -17.78
C SER A 4 -3.83 1.46 -18.45
N GLN A 5 -2.79 2.29 -18.60
CA GLN A 5 -1.51 1.88 -19.22
C GLN A 5 -0.34 2.11 -18.26
N CYS A 6 0.60 1.17 -18.28
CA CYS A 6 1.81 1.26 -17.49
C CYS A 6 2.74 2.31 -18.12
N PRO A 7 3.19 3.34 -17.39
CA PRO A 7 4.05 4.38 -17.94
C PRO A 7 5.46 3.89 -18.30
N LYS A 8 5.84 2.67 -17.90
CA LYS A 8 7.17 2.10 -18.17
C LYS A 8 7.20 1.16 -19.38
N CYS A 9 6.14 0.40 -19.62
CA CYS A 9 6.13 -0.62 -20.68
C CYS A 9 4.95 -0.49 -21.64
N ASP A 10 4.12 0.54 -21.49
CA ASP A 10 2.93 0.87 -22.29
C ASP A 10 1.86 -0.23 -22.37
N LYS A 11 2.07 -1.35 -21.68
CA LYS A 11 1.08 -2.44 -21.57
C LYS A 11 -0.10 -1.97 -20.74
N ARG A 12 -1.28 -2.47 -21.10
CA ARG A 12 -2.50 -2.19 -20.36
C ARG A 12 -2.42 -2.80 -18.95
N VAL A 13 -2.70 -2.00 -17.94
CA VAL A 13 -2.74 -2.38 -16.53
C VAL A 13 -4.18 -2.76 -16.18
N LEU A 14 -4.50 -4.04 -16.33
CA LEU A 14 -5.77 -4.63 -15.88
C LEU A 14 -5.67 -5.11 -14.42
N HIS A 15 -4.51 -5.63 -14.04
CA HIS A 15 -4.20 -6.08 -12.70
C HIS A 15 -2.86 -5.49 -12.27
N VAL A 16 -2.71 -5.29 -10.96
CA VAL A 16 -1.47 -4.83 -10.32
C VAL A 16 -1.02 -5.87 -9.31
N ASN A 17 0.30 -6.00 -9.17
CA ASN A 17 0.87 -6.74 -8.05
C ASN A 17 0.80 -5.87 -6.80
N VAL A 18 0.30 -6.43 -5.69
CA VAL A 18 0.11 -5.71 -4.43
C VAL A 18 1.02 -6.34 -3.39
N GLU A 19 1.99 -5.58 -2.90
CA GLU A 19 2.87 -6.01 -1.82
C GLU A 19 2.68 -5.14 -0.59
N GLN A 20 2.68 -5.78 0.59
CA GLN A 20 2.65 -5.08 1.86
C GLN A 20 4.07 -5.03 2.43
N ALA A 21 4.60 -3.83 2.59
CA ALA A 21 5.89 -3.58 3.22
C ALA A 21 5.71 -2.81 4.53
N VAL A 22 6.74 -2.83 5.38
CA VAL A 22 6.81 -1.99 6.58
C VAL A 22 7.87 -0.94 6.33
N ALA A 23 7.48 0.33 6.35
CA ALA A 23 8.38 1.44 6.14
C ALA A 23 8.41 2.35 7.38
N THR A 24 9.61 2.79 7.75
CA THR A 24 9.83 3.90 8.65
C THR A 24 9.77 5.19 7.86
N VAL A 25 8.85 6.08 8.20
CA VAL A 25 8.73 7.41 7.60
C VAL A 25 9.54 8.37 8.47
N ASP A 26 10.44 9.12 7.83
CA ASP A 26 11.46 9.94 8.49
C ASP A 26 10.89 10.83 9.62
N GLY A 27 11.45 10.68 10.83
CA GLY A 27 11.04 11.41 12.03
C GLY A 27 10.00 10.73 12.93
N ASP A 28 9.30 9.69 12.46
CA ASP A 28 8.33 8.93 13.27
C ASP A 28 8.88 7.51 13.52
N ALA A 29 9.18 7.19 14.79
CA ALA A 29 9.65 5.85 15.19
C ALA A 29 8.58 4.75 14.97
N LYS A 30 7.40 5.10 14.44
CA LYS A 30 6.34 4.17 14.12
C LYS A 30 6.55 3.60 12.73
N GLN A 31 6.92 2.33 12.73
CA GLN A 31 6.78 1.44 11.58
C GLN A 31 5.34 1.51 11.05
N ARG A 32 5.15 2.09 9.86
CA ARG A 32 3.86 2.07 9.16
C ARG A 32 3.85 0.97 8.12
N ARG A 33 2.70 0.31 8.02
CA ARG A 33 2.46 -0.61 6.91
C ARG A 33 2.15 0.21 5.67
N VAL A 34 2.76 -0.16 4.57
CA VAL A 34 2.57 0.47 3.27
C VAL A 34 2.21 -0.62 2.27
N MET A 35 1.28 -0.31 1.37
CA MET A 35 0.93 -1.16 0.25
C MET A 35 1.53 -0.55 -1.01
N THR A 36 2.33 -1.32 -1.74
CA THR A 36 2.88 -0.94 -3.03
C THR A 36 2.11 -1.63 -4.14
N PHE A 37 1.78 -0.88 -5.18
CA PHE A 37 1.10 -1.37 -6.37
C PHE A 37 2.09 -1.32 -7.52
N SER A 38 2.38 -2.46 -8.15
CA SER A 38 3.32 -2.54 -9.27
C SER A 38 2.72 -3.24 -10.49
N CYS A 39 3.26 -2.94 -11.67
CA CYS A 39 2.83 -3.56 -12.92
C CYS A 39 3.23 -5.03 -12.97
N ILE A 40 2.29 -5.93 -13.27
CA ILE A 40 2.54 -7.38 -13.37
C ILE A 40 3.50 -7.78 -14.50
N HIS A 41 3.77 -6.89 -15.46
CA HIS A 41 4.59 -7.20 -16.63
C HIS A 41 6.06 -6.77 -16.49
N CYS A 42 6.33 -5.73 -15.71
CA CYS A 42 7.66 -5.12 -15.63
C CYS A 42 8.04 -4.65 -14.21
N ASN A 43 7.18 -4.94 -13.22
CA ASN A 43 7.32 -4.58 -11.81
C ASN A 43 7.55 -3.08 -11.55
N ALA A 44 7.16 -2.22 -12.50
CA ALA A 44 7.19 -0.78 -12.29
C ALA A 44 6.22 -0.41 -11.17
N VAL A 45 6.67 0.32 -10.14
CA VAL A 45 5.80 0.84 -9.09
C VAL A 45 4.89 1.90 -9.70
N LEU A 46 3.58 1.67 -9.59
CA LEU A 46 2.52 2.53 -10.10
C LEU A 46 1.94 3.41 -9.00
N GLY A 47 2.03 2.97 -7.74
CA GLY A 47 1.56 3.74 -6.60
C GLY A 47 1.98 3.11 -5.28
N VAL A 48 1.90 3.93 -4.22
CA VAL A 48 2.11 3.52 -2.84
C VAL A 48 0.97 4.09 -2.02
N GLN A 49 0.31 3.24 -1.23
CA GLN A 49 -0.72 3.64 -0.29
C GLN A 49 -0.21 3.39 1.13
N MET A 50 -0.26 4.43 1.95
CA MET A 50 0.03 4.32 3.38
C MET A 50 -1.18 3.70 4.06
N ASP A 51 -0.98 2.64 4.84
CA ASP A 51 -2.06 2.01 5.58
C ASP A 51 -2.38 2.86 6.84
N GLU A 52 -3.42 3.69 6.75
CA GLU A 52 -3.88 4.53 7.88
C GLU A 52 -4.58 3.74 8.99
N ARG A 53 -4.77 2.41 8.84
CA ARG A 53 -5.35 1.56 9.88
C ARG A 53 -4.44 1.42 11.10
N THR A 54 -3.27 2.04 11.07
CA THR A 54 -2.37 2.26 12.21
C THR A 54 -2.91 3.26 13.24
N LYS A 55 -4.10 3.87 13.06
CA LYS A 55 -4.84 4.37 14.23
C LYS A 55 -5.23 3.15 15.07
N PRO A 56 -4.72 2.99 16.30
CA PRO A 56 -5.07 1.86 17.14
C PRO A 56 -6.59 1.81 17.24
N ARG A 57 -7.20 0.75 16.71
CA ARG A 57 -8.61 0.46 17.00
C ARG A 57 -8.68 0.40 18.52
N PRO A 58 -9.46 1.25 19.21
CA PRO A 58 -9.60 1.12 20.65
C PRO A 58 -10.05 -0.32 20.88
N LYS A 59 -9.22 -1.11 21.59
CA LYS A 59 -9.59 -2.44 22.03
C LYS A 59 -10.89 -2.22 22.80
N ARG A 60 -12.03 -2.67 22.27
CA ARG A 60 -13.25 -2.74 23.07
C ARG A 60 -12.85 -3.55 24.29
N ALA A 61 -12.89 -2.92 25.47
CA ALA A 61 -12.69 -3.61 26.72
C ALA A 61 -13.59 -4.83 26.71
N ALA A 62 -13.03 -6.00 27.03
CA ALA A 62 -13.85 -7.18 27.24
C ALA A 62 -14.92 -6.81 28.28
N PRO A 63 -16.20 -7.17 28.08
CA PRO A 63 -17.20 -6.95 29.10
C PRO A 63 -16.72 -7.70 30.35
N ALA A 64 -16.58 -6.97 31.45
CA ALA A 64 -16.33 -7.58 32.75
C ALA A 64 -17.53 -8.48 33.06
N ALA A 65 -17.24 -9.76 33.30
CA ALA A 65 -18.21 -10.75 33.78
C ALA A 65 -18.54 -10.51 35.25
#